data_AF-A0A9Q0FWS9-F1
#
_entry.id   AF-A0A9Q0FWS9-F1
#
_cell.length_a   1.000
_cell.length_b   1.000
_cell.length_c   1.000
_cell.angle_alpha   90.00
_cell.angle_beta   90.00
_cell.angle_gamma   90.00
#
_symmetry.space_group_name_H-M   'P 1'
#
loop_
_entity.id
_entity.type
_entity.pdbx_description
1 polymer ?
#
loop_
_entity_poly.entity_id
_entity_poly.type
_entity_poly.pdbx_seq_one_letter_code
_entity_poly.pdbx_strand_id
1 'polypeptide(L)'
;MLFFDGLSHCGAHKMNNTIARAMIAKRMGLKHVVTATGAGQHGVATAAACAKLGLECTVFMAGSIDMEKQSSNLLLMKLLGAQVYPRLDVKIL
;
A
#
# COMPACT_ATOMS: atom_id res chain seq x y z
N MET A 1 10.69 20.20 -19.79
CA MET A 1 9.73 20.35 -18.68
C MET A 1 9.86 19.12 -17.80
N LEU A 2 10.41 19.25 -16.59
CA LEU A 2 10.56 18.12 -15.65
C LEU A 2 9.26 17.99 -14.84
N PHE A 3 8.59 16.84 -14.89
CA PHE A 3 7.42 16.54 -14.05
C PHE A 3 7.89 16.03 -12.69
N PHE A 4 7.68 16.81 -11.63
CA PHE A 4 8.26 16.56 -10.30
C PHE A 4 7.27 15.81 -9.38
N ASP A 5 7.31 14.48 -9.36
CA ASP A 5 6.43 13.64 -8.54
C ASP A 5 6.90 13.48 -7.07
N GLY A 6 8.06 14.04 -6.72
CA GLY A 6 8.62 13.98 -5.37
C GLY A 6 7.82 14.77 -4.32
N LEU A 7 6.90 15.66 -4.75
CA LEU A 7 6.02 16.43 -3.86
C LEU A 7 4.74 15.69 -3.44
N SER A 8 4.47 14.55 -4.05
CA SER A 8 3.37 13.67 -3.64
C SER A 8 3.58 13.24 -2.18
N HIS A 9 2.51 13.10 -1.38
CA HIS A 9 2.54 12.63 0.02
C HIS A 9 3.40 11.35 0.28
N CYS A 10 3.58 10.48 -0.72
CA CYS A 10 4.48 9.32 -0.65
C CYS A 10 5.72 9.44 -1.56
N GLY A 11 6.01 10.63 -2.08
CA GLY A 11 7.16 10.94 -2.93
C GLY A 11 7.19 10.23 -4.30
N ALA A 12 6.06 9.69 -4.76
CA ALA A 12 6.02 8.91 -6.00
C ALA A 12 4.67 8.95 -6.73
N HIS A 13 4.75 8.83 -8.06
CA HIS A 13 3.61 8.76 -8.99
C HIS A 13 2.62 7.63 -8.69
N LYS A 14 3.03 6.65 -7.87
CA LYS A 14 2.23 5.51 -7.47
C LYS A 14 0.99 5.92 -6.68
N MET A 15 0.98 7.12 -6.07
CA MET A 15 -0.20 7.63 -5.34
C MET A 15 -1.39 7.94 -6.24
N ASN A 16 -1.17 8.47 -7.44
CA ASN A 16 -2.27 8.83 -8.34
C ASN A 16 -3.12 7.60 -8.68
N ASN A 17 -2.45 6.47 -8.94
CA ASN A 17 -3.12 5.19 -9.18
C ASN A 17 -3.82 4.65 -7.93
N THR A 18 -3.19 4.70 -6.75
CA THR A 18 -3.80 4.12 -5.53
C THR A 18 -5.02 4.91 -5.08
N ILE A 19 -5.00 6.24 -5.17
CA ILE A 19 -6.15 7.10 -4.88
C ILE A 19 -7.30 6.78 -5.84
N ALA A 20 -7.02 6.71 -7.15
CA ALA A 20 -8.05 6.39 -8.14
C ALA A 20 -8.70 5.03 -7.86
N ARG A 21 -7.90 3.99 -7.58
CA ARG A 21 -8.39 2.64 -7.25
C ARG A 21 -9.21 2.63 -5.95
N ALA A 22 -8.77 3.34 -4.92
CA ALA A 22 -9.49 3.42 -3.65
C ALA A 22 -10.81 4.21 -3.78
N MET A 23 -10.85 5.27 -4.61
CA MET A 23 -12.09 5.99 -4.91
C MET A 23 -13.09 5.12 -5.67
N ILE A 24 -12.62 4.31 -6.63
CA ILE A 24 -13.46 3.33 -7.34
C ILE A 24 -13.98 2.29 -6.35
N ALA A 25 -13.13 1.72 -5.50
CA ALA A 25 -13.54 0.74 -4.48
C ALA A 25 -14.63 1.30 -3.56
N LYS A 26 -14.47 2.56 -3.10
CA LYS A 26 -15.48 3.25 -2.29
C LYS A 26 -16.79 3.44 -3.05
N ARG A 27 -16.73 3.86 -4.32
CA ARG A 27 -17.92 4.02 -5.18
C ARG A 27 -18.65 2.70 -5.44
N MET A 28 -17.91 1.59 -5.48
CA MET A 28 -18.46 0.24 -5.58
C MET A 28 -19.05 -0.28 -4.26
N GLY A 29 -18.96 0.48 -3.17
CA GLY A 29 -19.46 0.07 -1.85
C GLY A 29 -18.58 -0.95 -1.14
N LEU A 30 -17.34 -1.16 -1.60
CA LEU A 30 -16.39 -2.02 -0.92
C LEU A 30 -15.95 -1.37 0.40
N LYS A 31 -15.78 -2.19 1.43
CA LYS A 31 -15.27 -1.76 2.73
C LYS A 31 -13.78 -2.05 2.93
N HIS A 32 -13.22 -2.90 2.08
CA HIS A 32 -11.90 -3.49 2.25
C HIS A 32 -11.14 -3.56 0.94
N VAL A 33 -9.85 -3.24 0.99
CA VAL A 33 -8.93 -3.27 -0.15
C VAL A 33 -7.72 -4.13 0.20
N VAL A 34 -7.41 -5.08 -0.67
CA VAL A 34 -6.22 -5.93 -0.58
C VAL A 34 -5.20 -5.52 -1.63
N THR A 35 -3.94 -5.41 -1.25
CA THR A 35 -2.84 -5.17 -2.19
C THR A 35 -1.60 -6.00 -1.86
N ALA A 36 -0.72 -6.17 -2.84
CA ALA A 36 0.57 -6.80 -2.67
C ALA A 36 1.69 -5.79 -2.97
N THR A 37 2.81 -5.89 -2.27
CA THR A 37 3.96 -5.01 -2.49
C THR A 37 5.29 -5.72 -2.23
N GLY A 38 6.34 -5.35 -2.97
CA GLY A 38 7.70 -5.78 -2.69
C GLY A 38 8.34 -4.85 -1.66
N ALA A 39 9.06 -3.84 -2.15
CA ALA A 39 9.78 -2.86 -1.33
C ALA A 39 8.90 -1.98 -0.40
N GLY A 40 7.57 -1.94 -0.61
CA GLY A 40 6.64 -1.25 0.29
C GLY A 40 6.03 0.05 -0.23
N GLN A 41 6.63 0.73 -1.20
CA GLN A 41 6.16 2.04 -1.71
C GLN A 41 4.71 2.01 -2.23
N HIS A 42 4.33 0.96 -2.96
CA HIS A 42 2.94 0.81 -3.42
C HIS A 42 1.98 0.50 -2.25
N GLY A 43 2.43 -0.27 -1.27
CA GLY A 43 1.66 -0.56 -0.06
C GLY A 43 1.39 0.69 0.77
N VAL A 44 2.40 1.52 1.00
CA VAL A 44 2.27 2.81 1.70
C VAL A 44 1.28 3.73 0.98
N ALA A 45 1.41 3.89 -0.33
CA ALA A 45 0.48 4.71 -1.12
C ALA A 45 -0.96 4.17 -1.10
N THR A 46 -1.15 2.85 -1.01
CA THR A 46 -2.48 2.23 -0.91
C THR A 46 -3.08 2.40 0.48
N ALA A 47 -2.28 2.18 1.53
CA ALA A 47 -2.66 2.38 2.92
C ALA A 47 -3.09 3.83 3.17
N ALA A 48 -2.33 4.80 2.67
CA ALA A 48 -2.65 6.22 2.81
C ALA A 48 -3.99 6.60 2.13
N ALA A 49 -4.22 6.10 0.92
CA ALA A 49 -5.47 6.32 0.20
C ALA A 49 -6.67 5.69 0.93
N CYS A 50 -6.52 4.48 1.45
CA CYS A 50 -7.56 3.78 2.19
C CYS A 50 -7.87 4.48 3.52
N ALA A 51 -6.83 4.87 4.28
CA ALA A 51 -6.97 5.63 5.52
C ALA A 51 -7.74 6.94 5.31
N LYS A 52 -7.42 7.68 4.25
CA LYS A 52 -8.12 8.94 3.90
C LYS A 52 -9.60 8.71 3.56
N LEU A 53 -9.92 7.57 2.94
CA LEU A 53 -11.25 7.28 2.42
C LEU A 53 -12.13 6.48 3.38
N GLY A 54 -11.59 6.03 4.51
CA GLY A 54 -12.28 5.20 5.51
C GLY A 54 -12.47 3.76 5.03
N LEU A 55 -11.50 3.22 4.30
CA LEU A 55 -11.48 1.83 3.84
C LEU A 55 -10.48 1.03 4.66
N GLU A 56 -10.84 -0.21 5.00
CA GLU A 56 -9.91 -1.17 5.59
C GLU A 56 -8.88 -1.59 4.53
N CYS A 57 -7.61 -1.72 4.93
CA CYS A 57 -6.54 -2.07 3.99
C CYS A 57 -5.70 -3.24 4.52
N THR A 58 -5.55 -4.27 3.69
CA THR A 58 -4.62 -5.36 3.94
C THR A 58 -3.52 -5.37 2.89
N VAL A 59 -2.27 -5.40 3.32
CA VAL A 59 -1.08 -5.41 2.46
C VAL A 59 -0.30 -6.71 2.66
N PHE A 60 -0.04 -7.41 1.56
CA PHE A 60 0.90 -8.53 1.54
C PHE A 60 2.27 -8.04 1.06
N MET A 61 3.27 -8.04 1.94
CA MET A 61 4.65 -7.68 1.59
C MET A 61 5.44 -8.90 1.10
N ALA A 62 6.46 -8.69 0.26
CA ALA A 62 7.47 -9.71 -0.04
C ALA A 62 8.06 -10.28 1.27
N GLY A 63 8.54 -11.53 1.23
CA GLY A 63 8.80 -12.42 2.37
C GLY A 63 9.41 -11.79 3.64
N SER A 64 9.36 -12.51 4.76
CA SER A 64 9.70 -11.99 6.10
C SER A 64 11.03 -11.21 6.17
N ILE A 65 12.06 -11.69 5.46
CA ILE A 65 13.38 -11.04 5.38
C ILE A 65 13.31 -9.65 4.71
N ASP A 66 12.51 -9.51 3.65
CA ASP A 66 12.38 -8.24 2.94
C ASP A 66 11.50 -7.24 3.72
N MET A 67 10.53 -7.74 4.51
CA MET A 67 9.80 -6.91 5.46
C MET A 67 10.72 -6.29 6.51
N GLU A 68 11.69 -7.04 7.04
CA GLU A 68 12.66 -6.52 8.00
C GLU A 68 13.57 -5.47 7.35
N LYS A 69 14.06 -5.73 6.13
CA LYS A 69 14.88 -4.77 5.38
C LYS A 69 14.13 -3.48 5.05
N GLN A 70 12.81 -3.55 4.90
CA GLN A 70 11.94 -2.42 4.55
C GLN A 70 11.09 -1.95 5.74
N SER A 71 11.67 -2.00 6.94
CA SER A 71 11.01 -1.66 8.21
C SER A 71 10.36 -0.28 8.24
N SER A 72 10.92 0.71 7.54
CA SER A 72 10.36 2.06 7.45
C SER A 72 9.00 2.09 6.75
N ASN A 73 8.88 1.43 5.59
CA ASN A 73 7.63 1.34 4.85
C ASN A 73 6.61 0.48 5.59
N LEU A 74 7.06 -0.61 6.23
CA LEU A 74 6.23 -1.44 7.08
C LEU A 74 5.61 -0.64 8.23
N LEU A 75 6.41 0.18 8.90
CA LEU A 75 5.94 1.04 9.98
C LEU A 75 4.93 2.06 9.48
N LEU A 76 5.21 2.74 8.36
CA LEU A 76 4.28 3.70 7.76
C LEU A 76 2.93 3.07 7.43
N MET A 77 2.92 1.87 6.83
CA MET A 77 1.68 1.15 6.54
C MET A 77 0.88 0.84 7.80
N LYS A 78 1.54 0.39 8.88
CA LYS A 78 0.89 0.13 10.17
C LYS A 78 0.34 1.40 10.82
N LEU A 79 1.09 2.50 10.78
CA LEU A 79 0.65 3.81 11.31
C LEU A 79 -0.57 4.36 10.55
N LEU A 80 -0.68 4.04 9.27
CA LEU A 80 -1.84 4.35 8.44
C LEU A 80 -3.03 3.39 8.67
N GLY A 81 -2.92 2.45 9.62
CA GLY A 81 -3.98 1.52 9.98
C GLY A 81 -4.09 0.30 9.07
N ALA A 82 -3.14 0.08 8.16
CA ALA A 82 -3.17 -1.11 7.31
C ALA A 82 -2.68 -2.36 8.05
N GLN A 83 -3.34 -3.49 7.82
CA GLN A 83 -2.89 -4.80 8.27
C GLN A 83 -1.83 -5.32 7.29
N VAL A 84 -0.62 -5.58 7.76
CA VAL A 84 0.48 -6.02 6.90
C VAL A 84 0.88 -7.45 7.25
N TYR A 85 0.84 -8.32 6.24
CA TYR A 85 1.22 -9.72 6.36
C TYR A 85 2.39 -10.03 5.42
N PRO A 86 3.32 -10.92 5.81
CA PRO A 86 4.23 -11.49 4.84
C PRO A 86 3.43 -12.29 3.82
N ARG A 87 3.75 -12.15 2.54
CA ARG A 87 3.28 -13.10 1.53
C ARG A 87 3.82 -14.46 1.94
N LEU A 88 2.93 -15.43 2.13
CA LEU A 88 3.33 -16.83 2.29
C LEU A 88 4.23 -17.19 1.11
N ASP A 89 5.43 -17.71 1.38
CA ASP A 89 6.25 -18.45 0.42
C ASP A 89 5.51 -19.74 0.07
N VAL A 90 4.36 -19.62 -0.60
CA VAL A 90 3.74 -20.75 -1.27
C VAL A 90 4.69 -21.10 -2.39
N LYS A 91 5.63 -22.03 -2.14
CA LYS A 91 6.00 -22.99 -3.18
C LYS A 91 4.66 -23.55 -3.63
N ILE A 92 4.20 -23.09 -4.79
CA ILE A 92 3.07 -23.67 -5.48
C ILE A 92 3.49 -25.14 -5.66
N LEU A 93 2.98 -26.02 -4.80
CA LEU A 93 2.95 -27.46 -5.03
C LEU A 93 1.91 -27.71 -6.12
#